data_AF-A0A6B2EFV4-F1
#
_entry.id   AF-A0A6B2EFV4-F1
#
_cell.length_a   1.000
_cell.length_b   1.000
_cell.length_c   1.000
_cell.angle_alpha   90.00
_cell.angle_beta   90.00
_cell.angle_gamma   90.00
#
_symmetry.space_group_name_H-M   'P 1'
#
loop_
_entity.id
_entity.type
_entity.pdbx_description
1 polymer ?
#
loop_
_entity_poly.entity_id
_entity_poly.type
_entity_poly.pdbx_seq_one_letter_code
_entity_poly.pdbx_strand_id
1 'polypeptide(L)'
;MVYDNYIEVNEIRDLLGFLKSIDWYDPLLMALISFHILITLATLFTRNHGNFQVVLFLLLIMLVYFSESINEFAAHNWRTFSRQQYFDSKGLFISMVFSVPILLNLMLMVGSWLYQSTQLMAKLKTAQLREQLRQSRQNSQQSLKSD
;
A
#
# COMPACT_ATOMS: atom_id res chain seq x y z
N MET A 1 -16.03 35.01 4.13
CA MET A 1 -14.78 34.99 3.35
C MET A 1 -14.13 33.64 3.55
N VAL A 2 -13.68 33.05 2.44
CA VAL A 2 -13.29 31.65 2.27
C VAL A 2 -11.96 31.36 3.01
N TYR A 3 -11.86 30.12 3.50
CA TYR A 3 -10.81 29.49 4.29
C TYR A 3 -9.38 29.71 3.80
N ASP A 4 -8.45 29.87 4.74
CA ASP A 4 -7.08 29.36 4.57
C ASP A 4 -6.69 28.54 5.82
N ASN A 5 -6.62 27.23 5.59
CA ASN A 5 -6.06 26.21 6.47
C ASN A 5 -4.53 26.40 6.47
N TYR A 6 -4.00 27.22 7.38
CA TYR A 6 -2.57 27.25 7.64
C TYR A 6 -2.23 26.00 8.45
N ILE A 7 -1.69 24.97 7.79
CA ILE A 7 -1.09 23.84 8.50
C ILE A 7 0.11 24.42 9.27
N GLU A 8 -0.04 24.56 10.59
CA GLU A 8 0.98 25.15 11.44
C GLU A 8 2.28 24.36 11.32
N VAL A 9 3.32 25.00 10.78
CA VAL A 9 4.70 24.48 10.72
C VAL A 9 5.25 24.06 12.10
N ASN A 10 4.61 24.49 13.19
CA ASN A 10 4.90 24.07 14.55
C ASN A 10 4.55 22.59 14.79
N GLU A 11 3.41 22.10 14.28
CA GLU A 11 3.02 20.70 14.50
C GLU A 11 3.95 19.73 13.76
N ILE A 12 4.40 20.09 12.55
CA ILE A 12 5.35 19.27 11.78
C ILE A 12 6.71 19.18 12.50
N ARG A 13 7.14 20.28 13.14
CA ARG A 13 8.36 20.28 13.97
C ARG A 13 8.20 19.43 15.21
N ASP A 14 7.03 19.42 15.83
CA ASP A 14 6.76 18.56 16.99
C ASP A 14 6.74 17.08 16.61
N LEU A 15 6.19 16.71 15.45
CA LEU A 15 6.24 15.33 14.94
C LEU A 15 7.67 14.87 14.61
N LEU A 16 8.45 15.71 13.92
CA LEU A 16 9.86 15.40 13.64
C LEU A 16 10.71 15.39 14.91
N GLY A 17 10.42 16.27 15.87
CA GLY A 17 11.04 16.31 17.18
C GLY A 17 10.75 15.03 17.97
N PHE A 18 9.50 14.58 17.94
CA PHE A 18 9.06 13.30 18.50
C PHE A 18 9.77 12.11 17.83
N LEU A 19 9.84 12.06 16.50
CA LEU A 19 10.57 10.99 15.81
C LEU A 19 12.07 10.97 16.13
N LYS A 20 12.68 12.15 16.30
CA LYS A 20 14.10 12.27 16.62
C LYS A 20 14.42 11.93 18.08
N SER A 21 13.47 12.14 19.00
CA SER A 21 13.65 11.79 20.41
C SER A 21 13.53 10.29 20.67
N ILE A 22 12.99 9.53 19.73
CA ILE A 22 12.91 8.06 19.79
C ILE A 22 14.31 7.46 19.67
N ASP A 23 14.59 6.49 20.53
CA ASP A 23 15.86 5.75 20.48
C ASP A 23 15.77 4.65 19.43
N TRP A 24 16.42 4.88 18.29
CA TRP A 24 16.38 3.96 17.13
C TRP A 24 17.16 2.66 17.36
N TYR A 25 17.97 2.58 18.43
CA TYR A 25 18.72 1.38 18.79
C TYR A 25 17.93 0.40 19.68
N ASP A 26 16.68 0.74 20.05
CA ASP A 26 15.88 -0.17 20.87
C ASP A 26 15.50 -1.44 20.06
N PRO A 27 15.55 -2.65 20.68
CA PRO A 27 15.32 -3.92 19.97
C PRO A 27 13.99 -3.99 19.22
N LEU A 28 12.93 -3.38 19.79
CA LEU A 28 11.62 -3.32 19.15
C LEU A 28 11.63 -2.46 17.88
N LEU A 29 12.31 -1.31 17.91
CA LEU A 29 12.39 -0.44 16.73
C LEU A 29 13.21 -1.08 15.63
N MET A 30 14.30 -1.75 15.99
CA MET A 30 15.12 -2.53 15.05
C MET A 30 14.30 -3.67 14.42
N ALA A 31 13.50 -4.39 15.21
CA ALA A 31 12.57 -5.39 14.69
C ALA A 31 11.56 -4.76 13.72
N LEU A 32 10.99 -3.61 14.06
CA LEU A 32 10.03 -2.88 13.21
C LEU A 32 10.66 -2.44 11.88
N ILE A 33 11.87 -1.86 11.90
CA ILE A 33 12.59 -1.48 10.69
C ILE A 33 12.91 -2.72 9.84
N SER A 34 13.38 -3.80 10.47
CA SER A 34 13.65 -5.06 9.76
C SER A 34 12.38 -5.61 9.09
N PHE A 35 11.24 -5.50 9.76
CA PHE A 35 9.94 -5.89 9.23
C PHE A 35 9.55 -5.03 8.01
N HIS A 36 9.77 -3.71 8.04
CA HIS A 36 9.54 -2.84 6.88
C HIS A 36 10.45 -3.17 5.70
N ILE A 37 11.72 -3.49 5.96
CA ILE A 37 12.66 -3.92 4.93
C ILE A 37 12.16 -5.24 4.31
N LEU A 38 11.76 -6.21 5.13
CA LEU A 38 11.22 -7.49 4.65
C LEU A 38 9.95 -7.31 3.81
N ILE A 39 8.99 -6.48 4.23
CA ILE A 39 7.80 -6.17 3.43
C ILE A 39 8.20 -5.54 2.10
N THR A 40 9.05 -4.52 2.12
CA THR A 40 9.45 -3.80 0.91
C THR A 40 10.16 -4.75 -0.04
N LEU A 41 11.04 -5.59 0.49
CA LEU A 41 11.75 -6.59 -0.29
C LEU A 41 10.80 -7.65 -0.86
N ALA A 42 9.84 -8.11 -0.05
CA ALA A 42 8.79 -9.02 -0.51
C ALA A 42 7.97 -8.38 -1.63
N THR A 43 7.58 -7.11 -1.53
CA THR A 43 6.90 -6.36 -2.59
C THR A 43 7.74 -6.29 -3.88
N LEU A 44 9.05 -6.04 -3.76
CA LEU A 44 9.97 -6.01 -4.90
C LEU A 44 10.14 -7.39 -5.57
N PHE A 45 10.37 -8.44 -4.79
CA PHE A 45 10.49 -9.81 -5.32
C PHE A 45 9.19 -10.31 -5.95
N THR A 46 8.06 -9.89 -5.39
CA THR A 46 6.70 -10.26 -5.83
C THR A 46 6.28 -9.60 -7.13
N ARG A 47 7.02 -8.61 -7.64
CA ARG A 47 6.66 -7.85 -8.86
C ARG A 47 6.35 -8.73 -10.08
N ASN A 48 6.89 -9.94 -10.13
CA ASN A 48 6.65 -10.88 -11.24
C ASN A 48 5.36 -11.72 -11.09
N HIS A 49 4.81 -11.83 -9.89
CA HIS A 49 3.66 -12.69 -9.59
C HIS A 49 2.50 -11.88 -9.00
N GLY A 50 1.60 -11.41 -9.87
CA GLY A 50 0.44 -10.59 -9.48
C GLY A 50 -0.41 -11.22 -8.36
N ASN A 51 -0.57 -12.55 -8.34
CA ASN A 51 -1.34 -13.24 -7.29
C ASN A 51 -0.71 -13.10 -5.90
N PHE A 52 0.62 -13.21 -5.80
CA PHE A 52 1.31 -13.03 -4.52
C PHE A 52 1.25 -11.56 -4.07
N GLN A 53 1.20 -10.63 -5.03
CA GLN A 53 0.97 -9.22 -4.76
C GLN A 53 -0.40 -8.99 -4.10
N VAL A 54 -1.44 -9.73 -4.51
CA VAL A 54 -2.77 -9.67 -3.87
C VAL A 54 -2.71 -10.14 -2.43
N VAL A 55 -2.05 -11.28 -2.19
CA VAL A 55 -1.93 -11.85 -0.83
C VAL A 55 -1.18 -10.87 0.08
N LEU A 56 -0.07 -10.31 -0.41
CA LEU A 56 0.73 -9.34 0.34
C LEU A 56 -0.06 -8.05 0.62
N PHE A 57 -0.88 -7.58 -0.33
CA PHE A 57 -1.76 -6.44 -0.16
C PHE A 57 -2.80 -6.68 0.95
N LEU A 58 -3.46 -7.85 0.93
CA LEU A 58 -4.43 -8.23 1.96
C LEU A 58 -3.77 -8.34 3.34
N LEU A 59 -2.58 -8.93 3.40
CA LEU A 59 -1.80 -9.06 4.63
C LEU A 59 -1.47 -7.67 5.20
N LEU A 60 -1.01 -6.74 4.36
CA LEU A 60 -0.67 -5.38 4.79
C LEU A 60 -1.89 -4.61 5.31
N ILE A 61 -3.04 -4.69 4.64
CA ILE A 61 -4.28 -4.05 5.13
C ILE A 61 -4.69 -4.66 6.47
N MET A 62 -4.64 -5.99 6.58
CA MET A 62 -4.95 -6.68 7.84
C MET A 62 -4.02 -6.19 8.95
N LEU A 63 -2.74 -6.03 8.67
CA LEU A 63 -1.76 -5.51 9.63
C LEU A 63 -2.06 -4.07 10.08
N VAL A 64 -2.42 -3.20 9.15
CA VAL A 64 -2.82 -1.81 9.46
C VAL A 64 -4.10 -1.79 10.28
N TYR A 65 -5.07 -2.66 9.97
CA TYR A 65 -6.29 -2.80 10.75
C TYR A 65 -6.01 -3.25 12.19
N PHE A 66 -5.11 -4.22 12.37
CA PHE A 66 -4.69 -4.68 13.70
C PHE A 66 -3.65 -3.77 14.38
N SER A 67 -3.23 -2.67 13.76
CA SER A 67 -2.18 -1.80 14.31
C SER A 67 -2.56 -1.22 15.68
N GLU A 68 -3.84 -0.93 15.91
CA GLU A 68 -4.37 -0.46 17.19
C GLU A 68 -4.28 -1.56 18.26
N SER A 69 -4.71 -2.79 17.94
CA SER A 69 -4.59 -3.93 18.86
C SER A 69 -3.14 -4.29 19.17
N ILE A 70 -2.24 -4.18 18.19
CA ILE A 70 -0.80 -4.37 18.39
C ILE A 70 -0.24 -3.28 19.31
N ASN A 71 -0.67 -2.03 19.13
CA ASN A 71 -0.27 -0.91 19.96
C ASN A 71 -0.73 -1.07 21.41
N GLU A 72 -1.97 -1.51 21.66
CA GLU A 72 -2.46 -1.81 23.00
C GLU A 72 -1.69 -2.98 23.64
N PHE A 73 -1.44 -4.05 22.88
CA PHE A 73 -0.69 -5.21 23.37
C PHE A 73 0.77 -4.85 23.72
N ALA A 74 1.40 -4.05 22.87
CA ALA A 74 2.76 -3.57 23.06
C ALA A 74 2.84 -2.53 24.19
N ALA A 75 1.80 -1.71 24.37
CA ALA A 75 1.64 -0.85 25.55
C ALA A 75 1.47 -1.69 26.82
N HIS A 76 0.71 -2.79 26.83
CA HIS A 76 0.59 -3.61 28.03
C HIS A 76 1.91 -4.32 28.38
N ASN A 77 2.70 -4.70 27.38
CA ASN A 77 3.95 -5.44 27.56
C ASN A 77 5.21 -4.58 27.36
N TRP A 78 5.10 -3.24 27.46
CA TRP A 78 6.20 -2.33 27.09
C TRP A 78 7.51 -2.67 27.81
N ARG A 79 7.46 -3.12 29.07
CA ARG A 79 8.65 -3.48 29.88
C ARG A 79 9.47 -4.63 29.31
N THR A 80 8.84 -5.53 28.56
CA THR A 80 9.51 -6.70 27.98
C THR A 80 10.04 -6.39 26.57
N PHE A 81 9.44 -5.40 25.90
CA PHE A 81 9.69 -5.12 24.49
C PHE A 81 10.57 -3.90 24.25
N SER A 82 10.49 -2.86 25.07
CA SER A 82 11.22 -1.60 24.89
C SER A 82 11.69 -1.02 26.23
N ARG A 83 12.80 -0.27 26.20
CA ARG A 83 13.30 0.39 27.42
C ARG A 83 12.45 1.60 27.78
N GLN A 84 11.67 2.11 26.82
CA GLN A 84 10.77 3.25 26.97
C GLN A 84 9.37 2.92 26.44
N GLN A 85 8.34 3.58 26.97
CA GLN A 85 6.96 3.40 26.52
C GLN A 85 6.69 4.27 25.29
N TYR A 86 6.89 3.70 24.09
CA TYR A 86 6.60 4.36 22.81
C TYR A 86 5.13 4.25 22.39
N PHE A 87 4.42 3.25 22.93
CA PHE A 87 3.03 2.96 22.60
C PHE A 87 2.10 3.77 23.51
N ASP A 88 1.33 4.65 22.88
CA ASP A 88 0.36 5.53 23.53
C ASP A 88 -1.05 5.21 23.01
N SER A 89 -2.09 5.48 23.80
CA SER A 89 -3.50 5.20 23.46
C SER A 89 -3.97 5.93 22.21
N LYS A 90 -3.29 7.03 21.83
CA LYS A 90 -3.57 7.75 20.58
C LYS A 90 -3.01 7.07 19.33
N GLY A 91 -2.14 6.07 19.48
CA GLY A 91 -1.55 5.34 18.35
C GLY A 91 -0.70 6.22 17.41
N LEU A 92 -0.23 7.39 17.85
CA LEU A 92 0.56 8.30 17.01
C LEU A 92 1.88 7.66 16.56
N PHE A 93 2.58 6.98 17.47
CA PHE A 93 3.81 6.26 17.14
C PHE A 93 3.56 5.13 16.12
N ILE A 94 2.59 4.23 16.39
CA ILE A 94 2.32 3.11 15.50
C ILE A 94 1.81 3.60 14.14
N SER A 95 0.93 4.61 14.10
CA SER A 95 0.44 5.15 12.84
C SER A 95 1.55 5.76 12.00
N MET A 96 2.45 6.54 12.61
CA MET A 96 3.51 7.23 11.88
C MET A 96 4.65 6.30 11.46
N VAL A 97 5.12 5.43 12.35
CA VAL A 97 6.28 4.57 12.08
C VAL A 97 5.87 3.29 11.36
N PHE A 98 4.70 2.72 11.67
CA PHE A 98 4.24 1.47 11.07
C PHE A 98 3.25 1.68 9.93
N SER A 99 2.20 2.48 10.12
CA SER A 99 1.16 2.61 9.10
C SER A 99 1.58 3.46 7.90
N VAL A 100 2.32 4.57 8.07
CA VAL A 100 2.73 5.42 6.93
C VAL A 100 3.59 4.66 5.90
N PRO A 101 4.66 3.92 6.26
CA PRO A 101 5.43 3.15 5.28
C PRO A 101 4.60 2.04 4.61
N ILE A 102 3.69 1.40 5.36
CA ILE A 102 2.81 0.37 4.82
C ILE A 102 1.82 0.99 3.82
N LEU A 103 1.18 2.10 4.17
CA LEU A 103 0.26 2.82 3.30
C LEU A 103 0.93 3.31 2.03
N LEU A 104 2.19 3.77 2.12
CA LEU A 104 2.97 4.13 0.94
C LEU A 104 3.20 2.93 0.01
N ASN A 105 3.58 1.77 0.57
CA ASN A 105 3.71 0.53 -0.19
C ASN A 105 2.36 0.12 -0.84
N LEU A 106 1.26 0.20 -0.09
CA LEU A 106 -0.09 -0.05 -0.60
C LEU A 106 -0.45 0.88 -1.75
N MET A 107 -0.14 2.18 -1.64
CA MET A 107 -0.41 3.17 -2.69
C MET A 107 0.34 2.84 -3.99
N LEU A 108 1.61 2.44 -3.90
CA LEU A 108 2.41 2.02 -5.06
C LEU A 108 1.87 0.75 -5.72
N MET A 109 1.42 -0.22 -4.90
CA MET A 109 0.81 -1.46 -5.39
C MET A 109 -0.51 -1.19 -6.13
N VAL A 110 -1.40 -0.39 -5.52
CA VAL A 110 -2.69 -0.01 -6.12
C VAL A 110 -2.47 0.77 -7.41
N GLY A 111 -1.53 1.72 -7.42
CA GLY A 111 -1.17 2.46 -8.63
C GLY A 111 -0.76 1.51 -9.76
N SER A 112 0.17 0.59 -9.48
CA SER A 112 0.65 -0.41 -10.44
C SER A 112 -0.49 -1.30 -10.98
N TRP A 113 -1.43 -1.71 -10.12
CA TRP A 113 -2.60 -2.48 -10.53
C TRP A 113 -3.58 -1.68 -11.38
N LEU A 114 -3.84 -0.42 -11.06
CA LEU A 114 -4.68 0.43 -11.89
C LEU A 114 -4.08 0.60 -13.29
N TYR A 115 -2.77 0.79 -13.40
CA TYR A 115 -2.07 0.79 -14.69
C TYR A 115 -2.21 -0.56 -15.40
N GLN A 116 -2.03 -1.69 -14.72
CA GLN A 116 -2.20 -3.00 -15.36
C GLN A 116 -3.65 -3.27 -15.80
N SER A 117 -4.64 -2.92 -14.96
CA SER A 117 -6.07 -3.10 -15.24
C SER A 117 -6.52 -2.25 -16.43
N THR A 118 -6.11 -0.99 -16.50
CA THR A 118 -6.38 -0.11 -17.65
C THR A 118 -5.74 -0.64 -18.93
N GLN A 119 -4.50 -1.14 -18.87
CA GLN A 119 -3.83 -1.78 -20.01
C GLN A 119 -4.53 -3.06 -20.46
N LEU A 120 -5.00 -3.89 -19.53
CA LEU A 120 -5.77 -5.09 -19.83
C LEU A 120 -7.11 -4.73 -20.48
N MET A 121 -7.85 -3.76 -19.94
CA MET A 121 -9.10 -3.28 -20.53
C MET A 121 -8.88 -2.68 -21.92
N ALA A 122 -7.82 -1.91 -22.12
CA ALA A 122 -7.45 -1.37 -23.42
C ALA A 122 -7.17 -2.50 -24.42
N LYS A 123 -6.34 -3.49 -24.03
CA LYS A 123 -6.04 -4.66 -24.86
C LYS A 123 -7.28 -5.48 -25.18
N LEU A 124 -8.17 -5.71 -24.21
CA LEU A 124 -9.42 -6.42 -24.40
C LEU A 124 -10.35 -5.67 -25.35
N LYS A 125 -10.52 -4.35 -25.19
CA LYS A 125 -11.28 -3.52 -26.13
C LYS A 125 -10.69 -3.58 -27.55
N THR A 126 -9.37 -3.51 -27.69
CA THR A 126 -8.71 -3.63 -28.98
C THR A 126 -8.90 -5.02 -29.59
N ALA A 127 -8.81 -6.08 -28.80
CA ALA A 127 -9.03 -7.45 -29.24
C ALA A 127 -10.49 -7.68 -29.69
N GLN A 128 -11.46 -7.22 -28.89
CA GLN A 128 -12.89 -7.27 -29.22
C GLN A 128 -13.19 -6.53 -30.53
N LEU A 129 -12.64 -5.33 -30.72
CA LEU A 129 -12.83 -4.56 -31.95
C LEU A 129 -12.21 -5.27 -33.16
N ARG A 130 -11.03 -5.87 -33.00
CA ARG A 130 -10.38 -6.65 -34.05
C ARG A 130 -11.17 -7.91 -34.43
N GLU A 131 -11.81 -8.53 -33.46
CA GLU A 131 -12.69 -9.68 -33.68
C GLU A 131 -13.98 -9.29 -34.41
N GLN A 132 -14.63 -8.20 -33.99
CA GLN A 132 -15.80 -7.65 -34.67
C GLN A 132 -15.49 -7.30 -36.14
N LEU A 133 -14.36 -6.64 -36.41
CA LEU A 133 -13.94 -6.33 -37.77
C LEU A 133 -13.68 -7.58 -38.62
N ARG A 134 -13.17 -8.67 -38.02
CA ARG A 134 -12.97 -9.95 -38.70
C ARG A 134 -14.31 -10.60 -39.06
N GLN A 135 -15.27 -10.61 -38.13
CA GLN A 135 -16.60 -11.16 -38.36
C GLN A 135 -17.36 -10.37 -39.44
N SER A 136 -17.33 -9.03 -39.39
CA SER A 136 -17.96 -8.20 -40.43
C SER A 136 -17.35 -8.42 -41.82
N ARG A 137 -16.02 -8.56 -41.92
CA ARG A 137 -15.36 -8.87 -43.20
C ARG A 137 -15.75 -10.25 -43.75
N GLN A 138 -15.89 -11.25 -42.88
CA GLN A 138 -16.35 -12.59 -43.30
C GLN A 138 -17.79 -12.56 -43.80
N ASN A 139 -18.70 -11.87 -43.09
CA ASN A 139 -20.08 -11.71 -43.52
C ASN A 139 -20.20 -10.97 -44.86
N SER A 140 -19.44 -9.89 -45.07
CA SER A 140 -19.43 -9.17 -46.36
C SER A 140 -18.86 -10.01 -47.51
N GLN A 141 -17.88 -10.89 -47.26
CA GLN A 141 -17.36 -11.79 -48.28
C GLN A 141 -18.33 -12.94 -48.61
N GLN A 142 -19.12 -13.40 -47.64
CA GLN A 142 -20.16 -14.40 -47.88
C GLN A 142 -21.31 -13.82 -48.70
N SER A 143 -21.77 -12.59 -48.42
CA SER A 143 -22.85 -11.96 -49.19
C SER A 143 -22.47 -11.72 -50.66
N LEU A 144 -21.21 -11.36 -50.92
CA LEU A 144 -20.69 -11.17 -52.29
C LEU A 144 -20.56 -12.47 -53.11
N LYS A 145 -20.64 -13.64 -52.46
CA LYS A 145 -20.53 -14.95 -53.12
C LYS A 145 -21.89 -15.61 -53.38
N SER A 146 -22.95 -15.09 -52.78
CA SER A 146 -24.32 -15.61 -52.90
C SER A 146 -25.17 -14.89 -53.96
N ASP A 147 -24.68 -13.76 -54.49
CA ASP A 147 -25.24 -13.03 -55.64
C ASP A 147 -24.51 -13.44 -56.95
#